data_AF-A0A2R2W616-F1
#
_entry.id   AF-A0A2R2W616-F1
#
_cell.length_a   1.000
_cell.length_b   1.000
_cell.length_c   1.000
_cell.angle_alpha   90.00
_cell.angle_beta   90.00
_cell.angle_gamma   90.00
#
_symmetry.space_group_name_H-M   'P 1'
#
loop_
_entity.id
_entity.type
_entity.pdbx_description
1 polymer ?
#
loop_
_entity_poly.entity_id
_entity_poly.type
_entity_poly.pdbx_seq_one_letter_code
_entity_poly.pdbx_strand_id
1 'polypeptide(L)'
;MTITVYPVNALNGNPVYSGRSLRQTVAGIPFAGATAARPLGFTSGVRPGTPASTASATSTKWSCGPLAGGLDVQTAAEAGGYLFSSDALVSGDLVPASSSGPRTDIVYAQVSDQQEDGSGLTQVDIKYLAGVAQSGAPVPATPARSMRLFRINMPTSGGGAPTTTWDAPPLLAAGAMLFAADSNSYPLNPYPGQGVFNLAMGCPVYFNGTSWSDTGWVNVPALLNGFTISTVVGYRVLNGICYLRGGVGRPASFTTRATAFTLPVGARPTADLLLPVGVSGWGGDVQILAADGTVGFQSPTARSGTPAYQITGLSYPVS
;
A
#
# COMPACT_ATOMS: atom_id res chain seq x y z
N MET A 1 -8.87 -36.29 1.78
CA MET A 1 -8.83 -35.02 1.04
C MET A 1 -9.99 -35.04 0.07
N THR A 2 -10.94 -34.13 0.23
CA THR A 2 -12.11 -34.04 -0.65
C THR A 2 -11.89 -32.88 -1.61
N ILE A 3 -11.89 -33.16 -2.92
CA ILE A 3 -11.81 -32.13 -3.97
C ILE A 3 -13.24 -31.87 -4.42
N THR A 4 -13.69 -30.63 -4.26
CA THR A 4 -15.08 -30.22 -4.56
C THR A 4 -15.09 -29.41 -5.86
N VAL A 5 -16.10 -29.61 -6.71
CA VAL A 5 -16.34 -28.82 -7.94
C VAL A 5 -17.60 -27.97 -7.76
N TYR A 6 -17.59 -26.72 -8.26
CA TYR A 6 -18.71 -25.77 -8.12
C TYR A 6 -18.75 -24.71 -9.24
N PRO A 7 -19.95 -24.27 -9.67
CA PRO A 7 -21.23 -24.97 -9.52
C PRO A 7 -21.26 -26.16 -10.48
N VAL A 8 -21.84 -27.28 -10.05
CA VAL A 8 -22.03 -28.44 -10.94
C VAL A 8 -23.46 -28.35 -11.46
N ASN A 9 -23.62 -28.45 -12.79
CA ASN A 9 -24.95 -28.53 -13.36
C ASN A 9 -25.64 -29.80 -12.85
N ALA A 10 -26.73 -29.65 -12.10
CA ALA A 10 -27.50 -30.77 -11.61
C ALA A 10 -28.58 -31.11 -12.64
N LEU A 11 -28.31 -32.13 -13.47
CA LEU A 11 -29.22 -32.58 -14.53
C LEU A 11 -30.61 -33.02 -14.01
N ASN A 12 -30.79 -33.26 -12.70
CA ASN A 12 -32.05 -33.74 -12.10
C ASN A 12 -32.27 -33.26 -10.64
N GLY A 13 -32.01 -31.98 -10.31
CA GLY A 13 -32.34 -31.44 -8.98
C GLY A 13 -31.72 -30.07 -8.69
N ASN A 14 -32.10 -29.45 -7.57
CA ASN A 14 -31.43 -28.24 -7.09
C ASN A 14 -30.23 -28.64 -6.23
N PRO A 15 -28.99 -28.23 -6.58
CA PRO A 15 -27.85 -28.54 -5.74
C PRO A 15 -27.96 -27.81 -4.41
N VAL A 16 -27.73 -28.53 -3.31
CA VAL A 16 -27.73 -27.98 -1.94
C VAL A 16 -26.29 -27.70 -1.54
N TYR A 17 -26.03 -26.47 -1.12
CA TYR A 17 -24.71 -26.00 -0.72
C TYR A 17 -24.72 -25.51 0.71
N SER A 18 -23.73 -25.91 1.50
CA SER A 18 -23.50 -25.31 2.83
C SER A 18 -22.98 -23.89 2.70
N GLY A 19 -23.20 -23.04 3.71
CA GLY A 19 -22.63 -21.69 3.75
C GLY A 19 -21.11 -21.71 3.56
N ARG A 20 -20.42 -22.68 4.17
CA ARG A 20 -18.98 -22.90 3.95
C ARG A 20 -18.65 -23.17 2.48
N SER A 21 -19.38 -24.04 1.79
CA SER A 21 -19.12 -24.34 0.37
C SER A 21 -19.34 -23.13 -0.54
N LEU A 22 -20.31 -22.26 -0.23
CA LEU A 22 -20.49 -20.99 -0.96
C LEU A 22 -19.34 -20.02 -0.69
N ARG A 23 -18.83 -19.93 0.54
CA ARG A 23 -17.68 -19.06 0.85
C ARG A 23 -16.41 -19.47 0.11
N GLN A 24 -16.18 -20.77 -0.05
CA GLN A 24 -15.01 -21.28 -0.79
C GLN A 24 -14.98 -20.76 -2.24
N THR A 25 -16.14 -20.58 -2.87
CA THR A 25 -16.25 -20.21 -4.28
C THR A 25 -16.36 -18.71 -4.47
N VAL A 26 -17.10 -18.05 -3.59
CA VAL A 26 -17.37 -16.60 -3.68
C VAL A 26 -16.23 -15.76 -3.12
N ALA A 27 -15.42 -16.30 -2.20
CA ALA A 27 -14.40 -15.51 -1.54
C ALA A 27 -12.96 -16.01 -1.75
N GLY A 28 -12.77 -17.33 -1.93
CA GLY A 28 -11.43 -17.90 -2.09
C GLY A 28 -10.77 -17.67 -3.46
N ILE A 29 -11.58 -17.50 -4.52
CA ILE A 29 -11.08 -17.32 -5.90
C ILE A 29 -10.96 -15.84 -6.30
N PRO A 30 -11.98 -14.97 -6.07
CA PRO A 30 -11.98 -13.65 -6.68
C PRO A 30 -11.22 -12.58 -5.91
N PHE A 31 -10.73 -12.86 -4.69
CA PHE A 31 -10.02 -11.87 -3.86
C PHE A 31 -8.55 -12.21 -3.65
N ALA A 32 -7.71 -11.17 -3.51
CA ALA A 32 -6.29 -11.30 -3.25
C ALA A 32 -5.99 -11.52 -1.77
N GLY A 33 -4.83 -12.12 -1.49
CA GLY A 33 -4.33 -12.35 -0.12
C GLY A 33 -4.30 -13.81 0.32
N ALA A 34 -4.66 -14.75 -0.54
CA ALA A 34 -4.45 -16.18 -0.29
C ALA A 34 -2.96 -16.47 -0.02
N THR A 35 -2.70 -17.41 0.88
CA THR A 35 -1.34 -17.89 1.21
C THR A 35 -1.29 -19.41 1.10
N ALA A 36 -0.09 -19.99 1.12
CA ALA A 36 0.05 -21.45 1.13
C ALA A 36 -0.68 -22.12 2.32
N ALA A 37 -0.70 -21.45 3.48
CA ALA A 37 -1.43 -21.91 4.67
C ALA A 37 -2.94 -21.60 4.62
N ARG A 38 -3.36 -20.65 3.78
CA ARG A 38 -4.75 -20.19 3.63
C ARG A 38 -5.08 -20.04 2.13
N PRO A 39 -5.16 -21.14 1.38
CA PRO A 39 -5.31 -21.10 -0.09
C PRO A 39 -6.68 -20.57 -0.53
N LEU A 40 -7.69 -20.63 0.34
CA LEU A 40 -9.03 -20.08 0.12
C LEU A 40 -9.29 -18.80 0.93
N GLY A 41 -8.24 -18.25 1.55
CA GLY A 41 -8.29 -17.00 2.30
C GLY A 41 -8.06 -15.78 1.41
N PHE A 42 -8.22 -14.60 1.99
CA PHE A 42 -7.98 -13.32 1.33
C PHE A 42 -7.62 -12.24 2.37
N THR A 43 -7.14 -11.09 1.93
CA THR A 43 -6.90 -9.96 2.83
C THR A 43 -8.22 -9.25 3.14
N SER A 44 -8.65 -9.28 4.40
CA SER A 44 -9.85 -8.55 4.85
C SER A 44 -9.77 -7.08 4.45
N GLY A 45 -10.90 -6.49 4.05
CA GLY A 45 -10.95 -5.09 3.63
C GLY A 45 -12.35 -4.61 3.28
N VAL A 46 -12.47 -3.33 2.94
CA VAL A 46 -13.71 -2.71 2.46
C VAL A 46 -13.66 -2.41 0.97
N ARG A 47 -14.80 -2.31 0.29
CA ARG A 47 -14.86 -1.99 -1.13
C ARG A 47 -14.01 -0.74 -1.44
N PRO A 48 -13.13 -0.79 -2.47
CA PRO A 48 -12.39 0.39 -2.92
C PRO A 48 -13.33 1.56 -3.21
N GLY A 49 -12.91 2.76 -2.79
CA GLY A 49 -13.71 3.98 -2.91
C GLY A 49 -14.62 4.28 -1.72
N THR A 50 -14.63 3.44 -0.67
CA THR A 50 -15.27 3.79 0.61
C THR A 50 -14.55 4.99 1.24
N PRO A 51 -15.18 6.16 1.37
CA PRO A 51 -14.49 7.36 1.83
C PRO A 51 -14.31 7.33 3.35
N ALA A 52 -13.28 8.03 3.85
CA ALA A 52 -13.04 8.15 5.30
C ALA A 52 -14.20 8.83 6.05
N SER A 53 -15.02 9.64 5.35
CA SER A 53 -16.25 10.26 5.88
C SER A 53 -17.36 9.24 6.20
N THR A 54 -17.19 7.97 5.85
CA THR A 54 -18.05 6.87 6.31
C THR A 54 -17.98 6.73 7.83
N ALA A 55 -16.86 7.11 8.45
CA ALA A 55 -16.69 7.15 9.89
C ALA A 55 -16.97 8.55 10.44
N SER A 56 -17.71 8.63 11.54
CA SER A 56 -17.80 9.86 12.32
C SER A 56 -17.96 9.59 13.81
N ALA A 57 -17.59 10.58 14.62
CA ALA A 57 -17.76 10.56 16.06
C ALA A 57 -18.12 11.96 16.58
N THR A 58 -18.98 12.00 17.58
CA THR A 58 -19.31 13.17 18.40
C THR A 58 -18.86 12.88 19.83
N SER A 59 -19.11 13.78 20.78
CA SER A 59 -18.77 13.51 22.19
C SER A 59 -19.53 12.34 22.81
N THR A 60 -20.67 11.93 22.24
CA THR A 60 -21.56 10.90 22.81
C THR A 60 -21.88 9.75 21.88
N LYS A 61 -21.68 9.91 20.56
CA LYS A 61 -22.05 8.91 19.55
C LYS A 61 -20.92 8.65 18.58
N TRP A 62 -20.78 7.39 18.16
CA TRP A 62 -20.06 7.02 16.94
C TRP A 62 -21.06 6.64 15.85
N SER A 63 -20.67 6.78 14.60
CA SER A 63 -21.43 6.25 13.47
C SER A 63 -20.56 5.74 12.35
N CYS A 64 -21.10 4.75 11.64
CA CYS A 64 -20.52 4.15 10.46
C CYS A 64 -21.60 4.13 9.37
N GLY A 65 -21.38 4.88 8.30
CA GLY A 65 -22.27 4.91 7.14
C GLY A 65 -22.28 3.58 6.38
N PRO A 66 -23.12 3.47 5.33
CA PRO A 66 -23.18 2.29 4.48
C PRO A 66 -21.82 1.91 3.91
N LEU A 67 -21.50 0.61 3.91
CA LEU A 67 -20.28 0.06 3.32
C LEU A 67 -20.47 -1.41 2.93
N ALA A 68 -19.56 -1.93 2.12
CA ALA A 68 -19.44 -3.36 1.86
C ALA A 68 -17.98 -3.79 1.93
N GLY A 69 -17.73 -5.07 2.19
CA GLY A 69 -16.37 -5.58 2.35
C GLY A 69 -16.29 -7.09 2.49
N GLY A 70 -15.10 -7.54 2.87
CA GLY A 70 -14.79 -8.94 3.13
C GLY A 70 -14.00 -9.10 4.43
N LEU A 71 -14.29 -10.19 5.14
CA LEU A 71 -13.68 -10.58 6.40
C LEU A 71 -13.11 -11.99 6.27
N ASP A 72 -11.80 -12.11 6.24
CA ASP A 72 -11.11 -13.39 6.30
C ASP A 72 -10.71 -13.71 7.73
N VAL A 73 -11.67 -14.27 8.47
CA VAL A 73 -11.65 -14.38 9.93
C VAL A 73 -11.91 -15.80 10.44
N GLN A 74 -11.71 -16.79 9.58
CA GLN A 74 -12.08 -18.18 9.82
C GLN A 74 -11.09 -18.93 10.72
N THR A 75 -11.61 -19.96 11.39
CA THR A 75 -10.89 -20.86 12.29
C THR A 75 -10.20 -22.02 11.56
N ALA A 76 -10.57 -22.30 10.31
CA ALA A 76 -10.10 -23.45 9.54
C ALA A 76 -9.56 -23.04 8.16
N ALA A 77 -8.52 -23.73 7.68
CA ALA A 77 -7.82 -23.40 6.44
C ALA A 77 -8.72 -23.59 5.20
N GLU A 78 -9.61 -24.57 5.25
CA GLU A 78 -10.56 -24.90 4.19
C GLU A 78 -11.77 -23.96 4.14
N ALA A 79 -11.96 -23.08 5.13
CA ALA A 79 -13.07 -22.16 5.12
C ALA A 79 -12.69 -20.89 4.31
N GLY A 80 -13.51 -20.58 3.30
CA GLY A 80 -13.44 -19.28 2.63
C GLY A 80 -13.92 -18.15 3.54
N GLY A 81 -13.47 -16.92 3.32
CA GLY A 81 -13.91 -15.79 4.14
C GLY A 81 -15.34 -15.32 3.85
N TYR A 82 -15.76 -14.29 4.57
CA TYR A 82 -17.12 -13.74 4.53
C TYR A 82 -17.16 -12.49 3.69
N LEU A 83 -18.21 -12.30 2.90
CA LEU A 83 -18.55 -11.01 2.33
C LEU A 83 -19.69 -10.39 3.14
N PHE A 84 -19.68 -9.07 3.28
CA PHE A 84 -20.72 -8.36 4.01
C PHE A 84 -21.06 -7.03 3.34
N SER A 85 -22.25 -6.54 3.63
CA SER A 85 -22.72 -5.21 3.26
C SER A 85 -23.61 -4.66 4.36
N SER A 86 -23.46 -3.37 4.64
CA SER A 86 -24.38 -2.55 5.42
C SER A 86 -24.90 -1.46 4.50
N ASP A 87 -26.21 -1.38 4.34
CA ASP A 87 -26.91 -0.36 3.56
C ASP A 87 -27.45 0.81 4.42
N ALA A 88 -27.29 0.70 5.74
CA ALA A 88 -27.76 1.67 6.71
C ALA A 88 -26.61 2.31 7.51
N LEU A 89 -26.94 3.45 8.13
CA LEU A 89 -26.10 4.08 9.16
C LEU A 89 -26.18 3.24 10.44
N VAL A 90 -25.05 2.66 10.86
CA VAL A 90 -24.93 2.03 12.17
C VAL A 90 -24.37 3.05 13.15
N SER A 91 -24.94 3.14 14.34
CA SER A 91 -24.47 4.06 15.38
C SER A 91 -24.60 3.46 16.76
N GLY A 92 -23.86 4.01 17.71
CA GLY A 92 -23.92 3.62 19.10
C GLY A 92 -23.37 4.69 20.02
N ASP A 93 -23.52 4.46 21.33
CA ASP A 93 -22.99 5.35 22.35
C ASP A 93 -21.47 5.20 22.51
N LEU A 94 -20.82 6.32 22.76
CA LEU A 94 -19.42 6.37 23.20
C LEU A 94 -19.36 6.36 24.71
N VAL A 95 -18.29 5.77 25.23
CA VAL A 95 -17.93 5.98 26.64
C VAL A 95 -17.57 7.48 26.81
N PRO A 96 -18.01 8.18 27.86
CA PRO A 96 -17.63 9.58 28.06
C PRO A 96 -16.12 9.78 28.16
N ALA A 97 -15.61 10.94 27.76
CA ALA A 97 -14.19 11.27 27.89
C ALA A 97 -13.73 11.17 29.36
N SER A 98 -12.56 10.56 29.58
CA SER A 98 -11.99 10.44 30.93
C SER A 98 -11.22 11.71 31.32
N SER A 99 -11.21 12.06 32.60
CA SER A 99 -10.28 13.07 33.14
C SER A 99 -8.85 12.52 33.34
N SER A 100 -8.67 11.20 33.34
CA SER A 100 -7.36 10.55 33.60
C SER A 100 -6.38 10.61 32.41
N GLY A 101 -6.86 10.94 31.22
CA GLY A 101 -6.04 11.02 30.01
C GLY A 101 -6.84 10.77 28.73
N PRO A 102 -6.21 10.96 27.56
CA PRO A 102 -6.82 10.61 26.28
C PRO A 102 -6.91 9.10 26.12
N ARG A 103 -7.71 8.64 25.16
CA ARG A 103 -7.76 7.24 24.75
C ARG A 103 -8.03 7.09 23.26
N THR A 104 -7.69 5.92 22.73
CA THR A 104 -8.06 5.53 21.38
C THR A 104 -9.10 4.43 21.46
N ASP A 105 -10.27 4.66 20.89
CA ASP A 105 -11.32 3.64 20.76
C ASP A 105 -11.29 3.07 19.33
N ILE A 106 -11.94 1.92 19.11
CA ILE A 106 -12.06 1.32 17.78
C ILE A 106 -13.50 0.99 17.45
N VAL A 107 -13.82 1.09 16.16
CA VAL A 107 -15.02 0.52 15.55
C VAL A 107 -14.59 -0.57 14.59
N TYR A 108 -15.25 -1.73 14.65
CA TYR A 108 -14.84 -2.94 13.94
C TYR A 108 -16.05 -3.71 13.40
N ALA A 109 -15.86 -4.42 12.28
CA ALA A 109 -16.83 -5.37 11.76
C ALA A 109 -16.51 -6.77 12.29
N GLN A 110 -17.48 -7.45 12.90
CA GLN A 110 -17.31 -8.78 13.47
C GLN A 110 -18.29 -9.78 12.87
N VAL A 111 -17.80 -10.98 12.59
CA VAL A 111 -18.63 -12.10 12.11
C VAL A 111 -19.01 -13.01 13.27
N SER A 112 -20.29 -13.26 13.42
CA SER A 112 -20.84 -14.36 14.23
C SER A 112 -21.44 -15.40 13.30
N ASP A 113 -20.96 -16.64 13.40
CA ASP A 113 -21.46 -17.77 12.60
C ASP A 113 -21.56 -19.01 13.48
N GLN A 114 -22.78 -19.37 13.84
CA GLN A 114 -23.18 -20.53 14.65
C GLN A 114 -22.45 -21.81 14.25
N GLN A 115 -22.20 -22.05 12.96
CA GLN A 115 -21.53 -23.26 12.49
C GLN A 115 -20.03 -23.26 12.81
N GLU A 116 -19.43 -22.09 13.05
CA GLU A 116 -18.00 -21.90 13.25
C GLU A 116 -17.65 -21.45 14.69
N ASP A 117 -18.55 -20.78 15.42
CA ASP A 117 -18.35 -20.32 16.81
C ASP A 117 -19.39 -20.80 17.83
N GLY A 118 -20.51 -21.39 17.42
CA GLY A 118 -21.57 -21.78 18.35
C GLY A 118 -22.28 -20.63 19.07
N SER A 119 -22.19 -19.39 18.57
CA SER A 119 -22.72 -18.17 19.21
C SER A 119 -24.26 -18.04 19.25
N GLY A 120 -24.96 -18.86 18.48
CA GLY A 120 -26.40 -18.79 18.21
C GLY A 120 -26.77 -17.85 17.06
N LEU A 121 -25.80 -17.16 16.47
CA LEU A 121 -26.02 -16.07 15.53
C LEU A 121 -25.42 -16.36 14.15
N THR A 122 -25.95 -15.73 13.11
CA THR A 122 -25.40 -15.78 11.74
C THR A 122 -25.51 -14.40 11.12
N GLN A 123 -24.59 -13.52 11.50
CA GLN A 123 -24.64 -12.11 11.13
C GLN A 123 -23.26 -11.46 11.12
N VAL A 124 -23.20 -10.27 10.51
CA VAL A 124 -22.08 -9.35 10.65
C VAL A 124 -22.58 -8.10 11.35
N ASP A 125 -21.88 -7.72 12.42
CA ASP A 125 -22.18 -6.52 13.20
C ASP A 125 -21.04 -5.53 13.11
N ILE A 126 -21.38 -4.23 13.10
CA ILE A 126 -20.42 -3.16 13.35
C ILE A 126 -20.50 -2.80 14.82
N LYS A 127 -19.40 -2.99 15.53
CA LYS A 127 -19.32 -2.86 16.99
C LYS A 127 -18.26 -1.84 17.39
N TYR A 128 -18.39 -1.36 18.61
CA TYR A 128 -17.49 -0.40 19.24
C TYR A 128 -16.77 -1.04 20.43
N LEU A 129 -15.51 -0.69 20.61
CA LEU A 129 -14.70 -1.05 21.77
C LEU A 129 -13.94 0.19 22.26
N ALA A 130 -14.22 0.58 23.50
CA ALA A 130 -13.48 1.64 24.18
C ALA A 130 -12.06 1.18 24.51
N GLY A 131 -11.09 2.08 24.34
CA GLY A 131 -9.73 1.88 24.82
C GLY A 131 -9.55 2.29 26.28
N VAL A 132 -8.29 2.22 26.71
CA VAL A 132 -7.89 2.59 28.07
C VAL A 132 -7.41 4.03 28.08
N ALA A 133 -7.92 4.84 29.01
CA ALA A 133 -7.50 6.23 29.20
C ALA A 133 -6.13 6.32 29.86
N GLN A 134 -5.11 6.65 29.07
CA GLN A 134 -3.73 6.78 29.51
C GLN A 134 -2.89 7.59 28.51
N SER A 135 -1.73 8.07 28.96
CA SER A 135 -0.76 8.71 28.07
C SER A 135 -0.37 7.78 26.91
N GLY A 136 -0.23 8.34 25.72
CA GLY A 136 0.03 7.59 24.48
C GLY A 136 -1.20 6.91 23.86
N ALA A 137 -2.31 6.78 24.60
CA ALA A 137 -3.60 6.31 24.10
C ALA A 137 -3.50 5.07 23.19
N PRO A 138 -2.96 3.94 23.67
CA PRO A 138 -2.67 2.79 22.82
C PRO A 138 -3.94 2.26 22.17
N VAL A 139 -3.80 1.81 20.92
CA VAL A 139 -4.92 1.28 20.14
C VAL A 139 -5.32 -0.10 20.69
N PRO A 140 -6.60 -0.32 21.04
CA PRO A 140 -7.10 -1.64 21.43
C PRO A 140 -6.80 -2.71 20.39
N ALA A 141 -6.50 -3.92 20.86
CA ALA A 141 -6.45 -5.10 20.00
C ALA A 141 -7.83 -5.33 19.39
N THR A 142 -7.84 -5.64 18.09
CA THR A 142 -9.09 -5.96 17.38
C THR A 142 -9.61 -7.31 17.88
N PRO A 143 -10.89 -7.41 18.32
CA PRO A 143 -11.44 -8.65 18.84
C PRO A 143 -11.32 -9.83 17.86
N ALA A 144 -11.40 -11.05 18.39
CA ALA A 144 -11.42 -12.24 17.57
C ALA A 144 -12.57 -12.18 16.55
N ARG A 145 -12.30 -12.73 15.37
CA ARG A 145 -13.22 -12.80 14.24
C ARG A 145 -13.70 -11.43 13.71
N SER A 146 -12.84 -10.42 13.77
CA SER A 146 -13.18 -9.08 13.35
C SER A 146 -12.07 -8.36 12.61
N MET A 147 -12.44 -7.28 11.91
CA MET A 147 -11.52 -6.33 11.28
C MET A 147 -11.85 -4.93 11.77
N ARG A 148 -10.81 -4.17 12.14
CA ARG A 148 -10.94 -2.76 12.49
C ARG A 148 -11.33 -1.93 11.26
N LEU A 149 -12.36 -1.11 11.41
CA LEU A 149 -12.81 -0.18 10.38
C LEU A 149 -12.16 1.19 10.54
N PHE A 150 -12.25 1.75 11.75
CA PHE A 150 -11.65 3.05 12.06
C PHE A 150 -11.35 3.18 13.55
N ARG A 151 -10.46 4.13 13.87
CA ARG A 151 -10.15 4.59 15.22
C ARG A 151 -10.92 5.85 15.55
N ILE A 152 -11.20 6.02 16.83
CA ILE A 152 -11.71 7.26 17.41
C ILE A 152 -10.70 7.75 18.43
N ASN A 153 -10.06 8.88 18.16
CA ASN A 153 -9.17 9.53 19.11
C ASN A 153 -10.02 10.38 20.04
N MET A 154 -10.20 9.90 21.27
CA MET A 154 -10.96 10.57 22.31
C MET A 154 -10.01 11.44 23.15
N PRO A 155 -10.19 12.76 23.20
CA PRO A 155 -9.40 13.61 24.05
C PRO A 155 -9.75 13.37 25.54
N THR A 156 -8.86 13.83 26.42
CA THR A 156 -9.20 13.99 27.85
C THR A 156 -10.44 14.89 27.98
N SER A 157 -11.24 14.70 29.03
CA SER A 157 -12.39 15.56 29.31
C SER A 157 -12.01 17.05 29.29
N GLY A 158 -12.79 17.87 28.57
CA GLY A 158 -12.49 19.29 28.31
C GLY A 158 -11.53 19.55 27.15
N GLY A 159 -10.91 18.52 26.57
CA GLY A 159 -9.91 18.62 25.49
C GLY A 159 -10.48 18.74 24.07
N GLY A 160 -11.79 18.97 23.91
CA GLY A 160 -12.45 19.15 22.61
C GLY A 160 -13.26 17.94 22.13
N ALA A 161 -13.60 17.95 20.84
CA ALA A 161 -14.37 16.88 20.20
C ALA A 161 -13.46 15.72 19.75
N PRO A 162 -13.97 14.48 19.75
CA PRO A 162 -13.21 13.36 19.21
C PRO A 162 -13.03 13.44 17.70
N THR A 163 -11.99 12.78 17.21
CA THR A 163 -11.68 12.70 15.78
C THR A 163 -11.63 11.24 15.33
N THR A 164 -11.93 10.98 14.07
CA THR A 164 -11.90 9.64 13.49
C THR A 164 -10.75 9.48 12.51
N THR A 165 -10.16 8.29 12.47
CA THR A 165 -9.14 7.92 11.47
C THR A 165 -9.54 6.59 10.84
N TRP A 166 -9.76 6.61 9.52
CA TRP A 166 -10.10 5.40 8.77
C TRP A 166 -8.89 4.46 8.69
N ASP A 167 -9.10 3.20 9.03
CA ASP A 167 -8.04 2.19 9.12
C ASP A 167 -8.27 0.98 8.20
N ALA A 168 -9.52 0.69 7.81
CA ALA A 168 -9.81 -0.48 7.01
C ALA A 168 -9.14 -0.39 5.62
N PRO A 169 -8.34 -1.40 5.24
CA PRO A 169 -7.72 -1.43 3.93
C PRO A 169 -8.77 -1.67 2.84
N PRO A 170 -8.46 -1.36 1.57
CA PRO A 170 -9.29 -1.78 0.46
C PRO A 170 -9.32 -3.32 0.34
N LEU A 171 -10.49 -3.87 0.02
CA LEU A 171 -10.69 -5.24 -0.42
C LEU A 171 -10.21 -5.34 -1.87
N LEU A 172 -9.41 -6.36 -2.17
CA LEU A 172 -8.68 -6.45 -3.42
C LEU A 172 -9.12 -7.67 -4.22
N ALA A 173 -9.32 -7.47 -5.53
CA ALA A 173 -9.54 -8.57 -6.45
C ALA A 173 -8.28 -9.44 -6.55
N ALA A 174 -8.44 -10.72 -6.86
CA ALA A 174 -7.32 -11.64 -7.10
C ALA A 174 -6.41 -11.08 -8.22
N GLY A 175 -5.11 -11.17 -8.01
CA GLY A 175 -4.10 -10.58 -8.89
C GLY A 175 -3.83 -9.09 -8.69
N ALA A 176 -4.62 -8.38 -7.87
CA ALA A 176 -4.31 -7.01 -7.49
C ALA A 176 -3.11 -6.95 -6.53
N MET A 177 -2.41 -5.81 -6.57
CA MET A 177 -1.31 -5.53 -5.67
C MET A 177 -1.84 -5.24 -4.26
N LEU A 178 -1.22 -5.84 -3.24
CA LEU A 178 -1.59 -5.58 -1.84
C LEU A 178 -1.22 -4.14 -1.44
N PHE A 179 -1.98 -3.53 -0.54
CA PHE A 179 -1.63 -2.23 0.03
C PHE A 179 -0.97 -2.42 1.39
N ALA A 180 0.18 -1.79 1.59
CA ALA A 180 0.90 -1.77 2.85
C ALA A 180 1.01 -0.32 3.34
N ALA A 181 0.67 -0.08 4.61
CA ALA A 181 0.83 1.26 5.19
C ALA A 181 2.30 1.69 5.18
N ASP A 182 3.19 0.77 5.53
CA ASP A 182 4.63 0.93 5.59
C ASP A 182 5.34 -0.43 5.42
N SER A 183 6.67 -0.46 5.60
CA SER A 183 7.46 -1.70 5.51
C SER A 183 7.18 -2.71 6.62
N ASN A 184 6.62 -2.28 7.76
CA ASN A 184 6.25 -3.20 8.84
C ASN A 184 4.99 -3.99 8.49
N SER A 185 4.20 -3.48 7.55
CA SER A 185 2.95 -4.07 7.08
C SER A 185 3.14 -5.03 5.90
N TYR A 186 4.39 -5.28 5.49
CA TYR A 186 4.68 -6.21 4.39
C TYR A 186 4.37 -7.66 4.78
N PRO A 187 3.96 -8.51 3.82
CA PRO A 187 3.81 -9.94 4.04
C PRO A 187 5.07 -10.55 4.68
N LEU A 188 4.89 -11.30 5.77
CA LEU A 188 5.98 -11.95 6.52
C LEU A 188 6.63 -13.12 5.76
N ASN A 189 5.86 -13.78 4.88
CA ASN A 189 6.32 -14.91 4.08
C ASN A 189 6.06 -14.63 2.58
N PRO A 190 6.78 -13.68 1.97
CA PRO A 190 6.54 -13.33 0.58
C PRO A 190 7.17 -14.31 -0.40
N TYR A 191 6.61 -14.39 -1.60
CA TYR A 191 7.22 -15.15 -2.71
C TYR A 191 7.91 -14.20 -3.70
N PRO A 192 8.98 -14.63 -4.39
CA PRO A 192 9.63 -13.83 -5.41
C PRO A 192 8.62 -13.32 -6.46
N GLY A 193 8.66 -12.01 -6.74
CA GLY A 193 7.73 -11.32 -7.64
C GLY A 193 6.46 -10.80 -6.97
N GLN A 194 6.21 -11.10 -5.70
CA GLN A 194 5.07 -10.53 -4.98
C GLN A 194 5.23 -9.00 -4.85
N GLY A 195 4.21 -8.25 -5.25
CA GLY A 195 4.18 -6.79 -5.17
C GLY A 195 3.29 -6.27 -4.04
N VAL A 196 3.71 -5.16 -3.40
CA VAL A 196 2.84 -4.34 -2.55
C VAL A 196 2.97 -2.86 -2.93
N PHE A 197 1.88 -2.11 -2.84
CA PHE A 197 1.90 -0.66 -2.93
C PHE A 197 2.15 -0.10 -1.53
N ASN A 198 3.33 0.45 -1.30
CA ASN A 198 3.67 1.08 -0.02
C ASN A 198 3.10 2.50 0.01
N LEU A 199 2.12 2.73 0.88
CA LEU A 199 1.41 4.00 1.02
C LEU A 199 2.31 5.11 1.59
N ALA A 200 3.23 4.80 2.49
CA ALA A 200 4.20 5.76 3.02
C ALA A 200 5.22 6.21 1.96
N MET A 201 5.62 5.31 1.05
CA MET A 201 6.54 5.63 -0.06
C MET A 201 5.82 6.16 -1.31
N GLY A 202 4.51 5.91 -1.44
CA GLY A 202 3.72 6.26 -2.62
C GLY A 202 4.11 5.46 -3.87
N CYS A 203 4.69 4.27 -3.73
CA CYS A 203 5.17 3.47 -4.86
C CYS A 203 5.02 1.96 -4.65
N PRO A 204 4.99 1.17 -5.74
CA PRO A 204 5.06 -0.28 -5.64
C PRO A 204 6.48 -0.74 -5.27
N VAL A 205 6.54 -1.73 -4.39
CA VAL A 205 7.74 -2.50 -4.09
C VAL A 205 7.46 -3.98 -4.37
N TYR A 206 8.49 -4.72 -4.75
CA TYR A 206 8.41 -6.14 -5.05
C TYR A 206 9.43 -6.92 -4.24
N PHE A 207 9.03 -8.09 -3.77
CA PHE A 207 9.94 -9.02 -3.12
C PHE A 207 10.76 -9.76 -4.17
N ASN A 208 12.09 -9.67 -4.10
CA ASN A 208 13.00 -10.31 -5.06
C ASN A 208 13.47 -11.71 -4.63
N GLY A 209 12.94 -12.24 -3.53
CA GLY A 209 13.36 -13.50 -2.91
C GLY A 209 14.16 -13.33 -1.62
N THR A 210 14.76 -12.16 -1.39
CA THR A 210 15.52 -11.87 -0.15
C THR A 210 15.10 -10.56 0.51
N SER A 211 14.69 -9.56 -0.27
CA SER A 211 14.24 -8.27 0.24
C SER A 211 13.13 -7.66 -0.60
N TRP A 212 12.37 -6.76 0.03
CA TRP A 212 11.46 -5.86 -0.65
C TRP A 212 12.25 -4.70 -1.21
N SER A 213 12.10 -4.44 -2.50
CA SER A 213 12.74 -3.30 -3.18
C SER A 213 11.82 -2.73 -4.23
N ASP A 214 11.99 -1.46 -4.58
CA ASP A 214 11.31 -0.88 -5.73
C ASP A 214 11.99 -1.36 -7.03
N THR A 215 11.73 -2.60 -7.43
CA THR A 215 12.42 -3.32 -8.53
C THR A 215 12.27 -2.72 -9.93
N GLY A 216 11.64 -1.55 -10.09
CA GLY A 216 11.53 -0.85 -11.37
C GLY A 216 12.78 -0.09 -11.81
N TRP A 217 13.81 0.02 -10.96
CA TRP A 217 15.04 0.73 -11.33
C TRP A 217 15.96 -0.13 -12.19
N VAL A 218 16.25 0.35 -13.39
CA VAL A 218 17.32 -0.17 -14.24
C VAL A 218 18.58 0.61 -13.93
N ASN A 219 19.62 -0.09 -13.49
CA ASN A 219 20.93 0.51 -13.26
C ASN A 219 21.57 0.88 -14.60
N VAL A 220 22.20 2.06 -14.66
CA VAL A 220 23.05 2.44 -15.79
C VAL A 220 24.33 1.60 -15.70
N PRO A 221 24.61 0.71 -16.66
CA PRO A 221 25.63 -0.32 -16.52
C PRO A 221 27.06 0.23 -16.58
N ALA A 222 27.27 1.32 -17.30
CA ALA A 222 28.56 1.98 -17.43
C ALA A 222 28.39 3.48 -17.67
N LEU A 223 29.35 4.25 -17.17
CA LEU A 223 29.49 5.66 -17.48
C LEU A 223 30.55 5.86 -18.56
N LEU A 224 30.35 6.87 -19.40
CA LEU A 224 31.17 7.22 -20.55
C LEU A 224 32.13 8.36 -20.20
N ASN A 225 33.09 8.64 -21.10
CA ASN A 225 33.95 9.83 -21.05
C ASN A 225 34.67 10.07 -19.71
N GLY A 226 34.99 9.00 -18.97
CA GLY A 226 35.72 9.07 -17.70
C GLY A 226 34.88 9.51 -16.49
N PHE A 227 33.55 9.60 -16.62
CA PHE A 227 32.68 9.73 -15.45
C PHE A 227 32.77 8.48 -14.57
N THR A 228 32.70 8.68 -13.26
CA THR A 228 32.73 7.59 -12.27
C THR A 228 31.41 7.50 -11.50
N ILE A 229 31.05 6.31 -11.02
CA ILE A 229 29.83 6.14 -10.22
C ILE A 229 30.15 6.61 -8.80
N SER A 230 29.54 7.72 -8.37
CA SER A 230 29.63 8.19 -6.99
C SER A 230 28.58 7.50 -6.11
N THR A 231 27.39 7.25 -6.66
CA THR A 231 26.34 6.40 -6.09
C THR A 231 25.59 5.71 -7.24
N VAL A 232 24.87 4.61 -6.97
CA VAL A 232 24.19 3.81 -8.01
C VAL A 232 23.31 4.70 -8.90
N VAL A 233 23.72 4.85 -10.15
CA VAL A 233 22.96 5.59 -11.17
C VAL A 233 21.94 4.65 -11.79
N GLY A 234 20.69 5.11 -11.87
CA GLY A 234 19.63 4.32 -12.48
C GLY A 234 18.49 5.18 -12.96
N TYR A 235 17.63 4.56 -13.77
CA TYR A 235 16.40 5.15 -14.26
C TYR A 235 15.22 4.19 -14.05
N ARG A 236 14.01 4.72 -14.01
CA ARG A 236 12.77 3.93 -14.10
C ARG A 236 11.70 4.73 -14.80
N VAL A 237 10.78 4.06 -15.49
CA VAL A 237 9.63 4.71 -16.12
C VAL A 237 8.36 4.20 -15.45
N LEU A 238 7.56 5.11 -14.89
CA LEU A 238 6.28 4.80 -14.24
C LEU A 238 5.23 5.78 -14.76
N ASN A 239 4.11 5.26 -15.27
CA ASN A 239 2.98 6.05 -15.77
C ASN A 239 3.38 7.17 -16.74
N GLY A 240 4.31 6.87 -17.66
CA GLY A 240 4.80 7.84 -18.65
C GLY A 240 5.77 8.88 -18.09
N ILE A 241 6.26 8.72 -16.86
CA ILE A 241 7.28 9.59 -16.26
C ILE A 241 8.56 8.79 -16.04
N CYS A 242 9.68 9.24 -16.61
CA CYS A 242 11.00 8.74 -16.27
C CYS A 242 11.51 9.44 -15.01
N TYR A 243 12.03 8.66 -14.07
CA TYR A 243 12.73 9.12 -12.88
C TYR A 243 14.19 8.72 -13.01
N LEU A 244 15.10 9.63 -12.68
CA LEU A 244 16.54 9.36 -12.58
C LEU A 244 16.97 9.42 -11.11
N ARG A 245 18.03 8.66 -10.79
CA ARG A 245 18.67 8.69 -9.46
C ARG A 245 20.17 8.51 -9.57
N GLY A 246 20.83 8.74 -8.44
CA GLY A 246 22.23 8.41 -8.22
C GLY A 246 23.13 9.62 -8.32
N GLY A 247 24.41 9.38 -8.56
CA GLY A 247 25.38 10.46 -8.67
C GLY A 247 26.60 10.04 -9.46
N VAL A 248 27.08 10.96 -10.28
CA VAL A 248 28.26 10.75 -11.11
C VAL A 248 29.40 11.65 -10.66
N GLY A 249 30.59 11.08 -10.49
CA GLY A 249 31.83 11.79 -10.30
C GLY A 249 32.31 12.36 -11.63
N ARG A 250 32.75 13.62 -11.59
CA ARG A 250 33.31 14.34 -12.75
C ARG A 250 34.69 13.78 -13.15
N PRO A 251 34.98 13.59 -14.46
CA PRO A 251 36.34 13.36 -14.93
C PRO A 251 37.23 14.59 -14.73
N ALA A 252 38.55 14.36 -14.58
CA ALA A 252 39.51 15.40 -14.20
C ALA A 252 39.63 16.58 -15.18
N SER A 253 39.25 16.41 -16.46
CA SER A 253 39.17 17.51 -17.42
C SER A 253 37.95 17.37 -18.36
N PHE A 254 37.06 18.35 -18.32
CA PHE A 254 36.15 18.65 -19.44
C PHE A 254 35.82 20.15 -19.42
N THR A 255 35.81 20.78 -20.59
CA THR A 255 35.80 22.24 -20.74
C THR A 255 34.40 22.86 -20.73
N THR A 256 33.35 22.15 -21.14
CA THR A 256 31.97 22.70 -21.11
C THR A 256 30.86 21.65 -21.00
N ARG A 257 30.93 20.53 -21.73
CA ARG A 257 29.90 19.48 -21.73
C ARG A 257 30.51 18.11 -22.00
N ALA A 258 30.06 17.10 -21.27
CA ALA A 258 30.43 15.71 -21.56
C ALA A 258 29.25 14.78 -21.29
N THR A 259 29.07 13.79 -22.18
CA THR A 259 28.06 12.74 -22.03
C THR A 259 28.51 11.75 -20.96
N ALA A 260 27.66 11.49 -19.97
CA ALA A 260 27.92 10.50 -18.93
C ALA A 260 27.31 9.14 -19.27
N PHE A 261 26.12 9.09 -19.85
CA PHE A 261 25.46 7.83 -20.26
C PHE A 261 24.32 8.11 -21.23
N THR A 262 23.70 7.05 -21.74
CA THR A 262 22.58 7.13 -22.68
C THR A 262 21.39 6.35 -22.14
N LEU A 263 20.20 6.94 -22.26
CA LEU A 263 18.93 6.30 -21.92
C LEU A 263 18.36 5.53 -23.12
N PRO A 264 17.74 4.36 -22.90
CA PRO A 264 17.06 3.63 -23.96
C PRO A 264 15.83 4.41 -24.46
N VAL A 265 15.36 4.09 -25.66
CA VAL A 265 14.23 4.77 -26.35
C VAL A 265 13.02 5.00 -25.43
N GLY A 266 12.60 4.00 -24.64
CA GLY A 266 11.43 4.13 -23.75
C GLY A 266 11.62 5.01 -22.51
N ALA A 267 12.81 5.56 -22.26
CA ALA A 267 13.12 6.42 -21.12
C ALA A 267 13.57 7.84 -21.54
N ARG A 268 13.47 8.16 -22.84
CA ARG A 268 13.88 9.46 -23.39
C ARG A 268 12.78 10.50 -23.18
N PRO A 269 13.13 11.78 -22.96
CA PRO A 269 12.14 12.84 -22.87
C PRO A 269 11.52 13.14 -24.24
N THR A 270 10.35 13.78 -24.24
CA THR A 270 9.67 14.24 -25.48
C THR A 270 10.35 15.44 -26.14
N ALA A 271 11.18 16.18 -25.40
CA ALA A 271 11.96 17.31 -25.88
C ALA A 271 13.31 17.37 -25.13
N ASP A 272 14.29 18.07 -25.67
CA ASP A 272 15.56 18.27 -24.97
C ASP A 272 15.34 19.00 -23.64
N LEU A 273 15.91 18.46 -22.57
CA LEU A 273 15.78 18.99 -21.22
C LEU A 273 17.10 19.55 -20.74
N LEU A 274 17.04 20.68 -20.01
CA LEU A 274 18.12 21.22 -19.20
C LEU A 274 17.59 21.41 -17.79
N LEU A 275 18.06 20.59 -16.85
CA LEU A 275 17.54 20.50 -15.49
C LEU A 275 18.64 20.87 -14.50
N PRO A 276 18.37 21.75 -13.53
CA PRO A 276 19.34 22.08 -12.50
C PRO A 276 19.60 20.85 -11.61
N VAL A 277 20.86 20.62 -11.26
CA VAL A 277 21.29 19.57 -10.34
C VAL A 277 22.23 20.10 -9.27
N GLY A 278 22.15 19.47 -8.10
CA GLY A 278 23.12 19.70 -7.04
C GLY A 278 24.47 19.14 -7.44
N VAL A 279 25.51 19.97 -7.37
CA VAL A 279 26.90 19.54 -7.42
C VAL A 279 27.45 19.76 -6.02
N SER A 280 28.29 18.89 -5.48
CA SER A 280 28.82 19.04 -4.11
C SER A 280 29.44 20.44 -3.89
N GLY A 281 28.68 21.35 -3.25
CA GLY A 281 29.04 22.75 -3.02
C GLY A 281 28.67 23.78 -4.10
N TRP A 282 27.99 23.41 -5.19
CA TRP A 282 27.80 24.26 -6.38
C TRP A 282 26.51 23.95 -7.18
N GLY A 283 26.12 24.86 -8.07
CA GLY A 283 25.10 24.60 -9.10
C GLY A 283 25.72 24.01 -10.39
N GLY A 284 24.98 23.09 -11.03
CA GLY A 284 25.28 22.59 -12.36
C GLY A 284 23.99 22.14 -13.04
N ASP A 285 24.07 21.77 -14.32
CA ASP A 285 22.90 21.33 -15.08
C ASP A 285 23.11 19.93 -15.64
N VAL A 286 22.03 19.14 -15.64
CA VAL A 286 21.89 17.92 -16.42
C VAL A 286 21.16 18.26 -17.70
N GLN A 287 21.76 17.90 -18.82
CA GLN A 287 21.11 17.94 -20.11
C GLN A 287 20.72 16.53 -20.55
N ILE A 288 19.49 16.37 -21.03
CA ILE A 288 18.98 15.11 -21.56
C ILE A 288 18.46 15.38 -22.97
N LEU A 289 19.07 14.75 -23.98
CA LEU A 289 18.64 14.92 -25.37
C LEU A 289 17.54 13.92 -25.72
N ALA A 290 16.45 14.40 -26.33
CA ALA A 290 15.32 13.56 -26.73
C ALA A 290 15.66 12.61 -27.87
N ALA A 291 16.46 13.08 -28.84
CA ALA A 291 16.76 12.34 -30.06
C ALA A 291 17.47 11.00 -29.81
N ASP A 292 18.41 10.96 -28.87
CA ASP A 292 19.29 9.81 -28.63
C ASP A 292 19.31 9.35 -27.17
N GLY A 293 18.69 10.09 -26.24
CA GLY A 293 18.70 9.78 -24.81
C GLY A 293 20.01 10.13 -24.12
N THR A 294 20.89 10.90 -24.77
CA THR A 294 22.18 11.30 -24.21
C THR A 294 21.99 12.15 -22.96
N VAL A 295 22.54 11.68 -21.84
CA VAL A 295 22.58 12.40 -20.56
C VAL A 295 23.98 12.98 -20.36
N GLY A 296 24.08 14.30 -20.37
CA GLY A 296 25.32 15.03 -20.16
C GLY A 296 25.23 16.00 -18.99
N PHE A 297 26.40 16.37 -18.47
CA PHE A 297 26.51 17.33 -17.37
C PHE A 297 27.23 18.59 -17.86
N GLN A 298 26.72 19.74 -17.47
CA GLN A 298 27.29 21.04 -17.78
C GLN A 298 27.64 21.76 -16.48
N SER A 299 28.79 22.44 -16.49
CA SER A 299 29.14 23.43 -15.47
C SER A 299 29.42 24.76 -16.17
N PRO A 300 28.87 25.88 -15.69
CA PRO A 300 29.06 27.20 -16.31
C PRO A 300 30.49 27.76 -16.20
N THR A 301 31.42 27.06 -15.51
CA THR A 301 32.81 27.50 -15.40
C THR A 301 33.73 26.28 -15.43
N ALA A 302 34.83 26.35 -16.19
CA ALA A 302 35.89 25.35 -16.10
C ALA A 302 36.46 25.34 -14.67
N ARG A 303 36.42 24.18 -14.00
CA ARG A 303 36.83 24.03 -12.61
C ARG A 303 37.77 22.84 -12.43
N SER A 304 38.69 22.94 -11.48
CA SER A 304 39.56 21.84 -11.04
C SER A 304 38.90 21.03 -9.93
N GLY A 305 39.14 19.71 -9.90
CA GLY A 305 38.64 18.77 -8.86
C GLY A 305 37.59 17.78 -9.38
N THR A 306 37.22 16.81 -8.53
CA THR A 306 36.26 15.73 -8.81
C THR A 306 34.94 15.91 -8.04
N PRO A 307 34.15 16.98 -8.28
CA PRO A 307 32.85 17.11 -7.65
C PRO A 307 31.89 16.02 -8.15
N ALA A 308 30.97 15.60 -7.29
CA ALA A 308 29.90 14.67 -7.65
C ALA A 308 28.64 15.44 -8.03
N TYR A 309 28.05 15.10 -9.18
CA TYR A 309 26.72 15.54 -9.59
C TYR A 309 25.69 14.63 -8.95
N GLN A 310 24.75 15.19 -8.20
CA GLN A 310 23.64 14.45 -7.60
C GLN A 310 22.43 14.51 -8.53
N ILE A 311 21.98 13.36 -8.99
CA ILE A 311 20.85 13.16 -9.92
C ILE A 311 19.59 12.77 -9.13
N THR A 312 19.49 13.19 -7.87
CA THR A 312 18.37 12.80 -7.00
C THR A 312 17.17 13.69 -7.29
N GLY A 313 16.03 13.07 -7.59
CA GLY A 313 14.75 13.79 -7.75
C GLY A 313 14.49 14.35 -9.15
N LEU A 314 15.31 14.02 -10.16
CA LEU A 314 15.02 14.37 -11.54
C LEU A 314 13.89 13.46 -12.08
N SER A 315 12.85 14.08 -12.62
CA SER A 315 11.79 13.37 -13.33
C SER A 315 11.27 14.17 -14.51
N TYR A 316 10.82 13.47 -15.54
CA TYR A 316 10.28 14.09 -16.76
C TYR A 316 9.37 13.12 -17.53
N PRO A 317 8.41 13.63 -18.33
CA PRO A 317 7.58 12.81 -19.21
C PRO A 317 8.42 12.10 -20.28
N VAL A 318 8.11 10.84 -20.59
CA VAL A 318 8.73 10.10 -21.71
C VAL A 318 7.91 10.21 -23.00
N SER A 319 8.58 10.07 -24.14
CA SER A 319 7.97 9.98 -25.48
C SER A 319 7.27 8.66 -25.74
#